data_AF-A0A958FEG8-F1
#
_entry.id   AF-A0A958FEG8-F1
#
_cell.length_a   1.000
_cell.length_b   1.000
_cell.length_c   1.000
_cell.angle_alpha   90.00
_cell.angle_beta   90.00
_cell.angle_gamma   90.00
#
_symmetry.space_group_name_H-M   'P 1'
#
loop_
_entity.id
_entity.type
_entity.pdbx_description
1 polymer ?
#
loop_
_entity_poly.entity_id
_entity_poly.type
_entity_poly.pdbx_seq_one_letter_code
_entity_poly.pdbx_strand_id
1 'polypeptide(L)'
;DGGASWTLQSGGTTTKLLSVAFSDADHGIAAGNDGIIIRTSDGGASWTHQSSGTNSGLLGVSCSDANTGTVVGAEGTILRTYTGGVVALEEHQSVEPPQDFALYQNYPNPFNPVTVISYQLSVVSDVVLTVYDLLGRKVRTLVAERQAAGLQSVLWDGSDQGGRPVSSGLYIYRMQAGPQVQSRKMLLIR
;
A
#
# COMPACT_ATOMS: atom_id res chain seq x y z
N ASP A 1 -37.86 3.33 -18.61
CA ASP A 1 -39.09 3.40 -19.44
C ASP A 1 -39.15 2.29 -20.52
N GLY A 2 -38.53 1.12 -20.28
CA GLY A 2 -38.49 0.05 -21.29
C GLY A 2 -37.68 0.38 -22.55
N GLY A 3 -36.79 1.39 -22.51
CA GLY A 3 -35.99 1.82 -23.67
C GLY A 3 -36.66 2.90 -24.52
N ALA A 4 -37.68 3.58 -23.98
CA ALA A 4 -38.37 4.67 -24.66
C ALA A 4 -37.51 5.96 -24.74
N SER A 5 -36.52 6.12 -23.86
CA SER A 5 -35.56 7.20 -23.89
C SER A 5 -34.15 6.71 -23.56
N TRP A 6 -33.17 7.41 -24.14
CA TRP A 6 -31.75 7.15 -23.94
C TRP A 6 -31.07 8.45 -23.54
N THR A 7 -30.36 8.43 -22.42
CA THR A 7 -29.54 9.56 -21.97
C THR A 7 -28.09 9.23 -22.22
N LEU A 8 -27.35 10.18 -22.81
CA LEU A 8 -25.92 10.02 -23.00
C LEU A 8 -25.23 10.15 -21.64
N GLN A 9 -24.44 9.14 -21.27
CA GLN A 9 -23.60 9.13 -20.08
C GLN A 9 -22.14 9.28 -20.48
N SER A 10 -21.37 10.10 -19.76
CA SER A 10 -19.93 10.19 -19.96
C SER A 10 -19.25 8.98 -19.29
N GLY A 11 -18.81 8.00 -20.08
CA GLY A 11 -18.11 6.80 -19.60
C GLY A 11 -16.67 7.02 -19.13
N GLY A 12 -16.26 8.27 -18.91
CA GLY A 12 -14.91 8.62 -18.43
C GLY A 12 -13.76 8.27 -19.39
N THR A 13 -14.04 7.90 -20.64
CA THR A 13 -13.03 7.44 -21.61
C THR A 13 -13.40 7.77 -23.05
N THR A 14 -12.39 7.92 -23.91
CA THR A 14 -12.52 7.99 -25.38
C THR A 14 -12.20 6.66 -26.06
N THR A 15 -11.66 5.68 -25.33
CA THR A 15 -11.37 4.34 -25.84
C THR A 15 -12.66 3.57 -26.09
N LYS A 16 -12.70 2.81 -27.18
CA LYS A 16 -13.89 2.05 -27.58
C LYS A 16 -14.17 0.92 -26.58
N LEU A 17 -15.35 0.99 -25.95
CA LEU A 17 -15.90 -0.09 -25.12
C LEU A 17 -16.59 -1.14 -26.00
N LEU A 18 -16.44 -2.42 -25.65
CA LEU A 18 -16.92 -3.56 -26.42
C LEU A 18 -17.95 -4.42 -25.66
N SER A 19 -17.90 -4.44 -24.34
CA SER A 19 -18.81 -5.23 -23.50
C SER A 19 -19.10 -4.50 -22.19
N VAL A 20 -20.30 -4.70 -21.65
CA VAL A 20 -20.70 -4.24 -20.31
C VAL A 20 -21.56 -5.32 -19.64
N ALA A 21 -21.39 -5.52 -18.34
CA ALA A 21 -22.22 -6.41 -17.54
C ALA A 21 -22.48 -5.80 -16.16
N PHE A 22 -23.71 -5.95 -15.67
CA PHE A 22 -24.13 -5.50 -14.35
C PHE A 22 -24.42 -6.72 -13.46
N SER A 23 -23.95 -6.68 -12.21
CA SER A 23 -24.30 -7.69 -11.20
C SER A 23 -25.62 -7.38 -10.50
N ASP A 24 -25.97 -6.11 -10.41
CA ASP A 24 -27.21 -5.58 -9.85
C ASP A 24 -27.53 -4.22 -10.49
N ALA A 25 -28.52 -3.49 -9.95
CA ALA A 25 -28.95 -2.20 -10.52
C ALA A 25 -27.87 -1.11 -10.45
N ASP A 26 -26.91 -1.22 -9.53
CA ASP A 26 -25.95 -0.16 -9.22
C ASP A 26 -24.53 -0.51 -9.68
N HIS A 27 -24.15 -1.79 -9.69
CA HIS A 27 -22.78 -2.23 -9.96
C HIS A 27 -22.61 -2.87 -11.34
N GLY A 28 -21.71 -2.30 -12.14
CA GLY A 28 -21.41 -2.81 -13.49
C GLY A 28 -19.97 -2.59 -13.93
N ILE A 29 -19.49 -3.45 -14.83
CA ILE A 29 -18.15 -3.41 -15.41
C ILE A 29 -18.29 -3.29 -16.92
N ALA A 30 -17.55 -2.37 -17.54
CA ALA A 30 -17.39 -2.31 -18.99
C ALA A 30 -15.91 -2.46 -19.38
N ALA A 31 -15.66 -3.10 -20.52
CA ALA A 31 -14.30 -3.31 -21.03
C ALA A 31 -14.26 -3.16 -22.54
N GLY A 32 -13.06 -2.92 -23.10
CA GLY A 32 -12.90 -2.70 -24.53
C GLY A 32 -11.46 -2.71 -25.03
N ASN A 33 -11.21 -1.91 -26.06
CA ASN A 33 -9.89 -1.80 -26.70
C ASN A 33 -8.80 -1.33 -25.73
N ASP A 34 -7.54 -1.58 -26.11
CA ASP A 34 -6.35 -1.14 -25.38
C ASP A 34 -6.33 -1.55 -23.89
N GLY A 35 -6.98 -2.67 -23.57
CA GLY A 35 -7.04 -3.19 -22.21
C GLY A 35 -7.94 -2.40 -21.26
N ILE A 36 -8.79 -1.50 -21.75
CA ILE A 36 -9.61 -0.66 -20.86
C ILE A 36 -10.62 -1.49 -20.06
N ILE A 37 -10.68 -1.22 -18.76
CA ILE A 37 -11.75 -1.66 -17.85
C ILE A 37 -12.22 -0.43 -17.08
N ILE A 38 -13.54 -0.21 -17.05
CA ILE A 38 -14.18 0.80 -16.22
C ILE A 38 -15.30 0.16 -15.39
N ARG A 39 -15.57 0.72 -14.21
CA ARG A 39 -16.61 0.23 -13.29
C ARG A 39 -17.49 1.36 -12.76
N THR A 40 -18.76 1.05 -12.57
CA THR A 40 -19.73 1.89 -11.86
C THR A 40 -20.22 1.21 -10.57
N SER A 41 -20.60 2.01 -9.59
CA SER A 41 -21.32 1.61 -8.37
C SER A 41 -22.57 2.47 -8.13
N ASP A 42 -23.02 3.20 -9.15
CA ASP A 42 -24.15 4.13 -9.11
C ASP A 42 -25.07 4.00 -10.34
N GLY A 43 -25.14 2.79 -10.91
CA GLY A 43 -26.04 2.46 -12.02
C GLY A 43 -25.59 3.03 -13.37
N GLY A 44 -24.32 3.40 -13.48
CA GLY A 44 -23.71 3.95 -14.69
C GLY A 44 -23.79 5.47 -14.79
N ALA A 45 -24.17 6.17 -13.72
CA ALA A 45 -24.12 7.63 -13.65
C ALA A 45 -22.67 8.14 -13.63
N SER A 46 -21.76 7.39 -13.01
CA SER A 46 -20.31 7.61 -13.07
C SER A 46 -19.55 6.30 -13.29
N TRP A 47 -18.36 6.42 -13.90
CA TRP A 47 -17.49 5.29 -14.22
C TRP A 47 -16.05 5.61 -13.81
N THR A 48 -15.41 4.65 -13.15
CA THR A 48 -14.02 4.74 -12.67
C THR A 48 -13.13 3.77 -13.43
N HIS A 49 -11.91 4.20 -13.77
CA HIS A 49 -10.94 3.34 -14.48
C HIS A 49 -10.38 2.27 -13.56
N GLN A 50 -10.15 1.09 -14.13
CA GLN A 50 -9.61 -0.07 -13.45
C GLN A 50 -8.40 -0.58 -14.23
N SER A 51 -7.26 -0.75 -13.55
CA SER A 51 -6.05 -1.28 -14.19
C SER A 51 -6.25 -2.75 -14.54
N SER A 52 -6.10 -3.08 -15.81
CA SER A 52 -6.20 -4.46 -16.32
C SER A 52 -4.86 -5.19 -16.35
N GLY A 53 -3.74 -4.45 -16.26
CA GLY A 53 -2.38 -4.98 -16.39
C GLY A 53 -2.00 -5.44 -17.81
N THR A 54 -2.82 -5.12 -18.82
CA THR A 54 -2.59 -5.51 -20.22
C THR A 54 -3.09 -4.42 -21.17
N ASN A 55 -2.55 -4.37 -22.38
CA ASN A 55 -3.05 -3.53 -23.47
C ASN A 55 -3.86 -4.35 -24.49
N SER A 56 -4.04 -5.65 -24.25
CA SER A 56 -4.84 -6.51 -25.13
C SER A 56 -6.30 -6.06 -25.13
N GLY A 57 -6.94 -6.07 -26.30
CA GLY A 57 -8.37 -5.77 -26.42
C GLY A 57 -9.22 -6.75 -25.61
N LEU A 58 -10.09 -6.22 -24.76
CA LEU A 58 -10.99 -6.97 -23.90
C LEU A 58 -12.37 -7.03 -24.55
N LEU A 59 -12.85 -8.24 -24.80
CA LEU A 59 -13.98 -8.50 -25.71
C LEU A 59 -15.27 -8.90 -24.98
N GLY A 60 -15.16 -9.43 -23.76
CA GLY A 60 -16.31 -9.92 -23.00
C GLY A 60 -16.15 -9.71 -21.50
N VAL A 61 -17.26 -9.37 -20.84
CA VAL A 61 -17.34 -9.15 -19.39
C VAL A 61 -18.51 -9.94 -18.83
N SER A 62 -18.32 -10.57 -17.66
CA SER A 62 -19.39 -11.21 -16.88
C SER A 62 -19.17 -10.97 -15.39
N CYS A 63 -20.26 -10.70 -14.66
CA CYS A 63 -20.24 -10.48 -13.21
C CYS A 63 -21.13 -11.52 -12.52
N SER A 64 -20.63 -12.15 -11.45
CA SER A 64 -21.44 -13.07 -10.64
C SER A 64 -22.04 -12.41 -9.40
N ASP A 65 -21.40 -11.36 -8.91
CA ASP A 65 -21.85 -10.51 -7.81
C ASP A 65 -21.13 -9.16 -7.90
N ALA A 66 -21.44 -8.23 -6.99
CA ALA A 66 -20.86 -6.89 -6.98
C ALA A 66 -19.33 -6.90 -6.94
N ASN A 67 -18.68 -7.92 -6.36
CA ASN A 67 -17.23 -7.98 -6.18
C ASN A 67 -16.54 -8.97 -7.14
N THR A 68 -17.29 -9.86 -7.79
CA THR A 68 -16.70 -10.91 -8.61
C THR A 68 -17.07 -10.75 -10.07
N GLY A 69 -16.05 -10.53 -10.90
CA GLY A 69 -16.18 -10.36 -12.34
C GLY A 69 -15.06 -11.03 -13.12
N THR A 70 -15.36 -11.49 -14.33
CA THR A 70 -14.41 -12.08 -15.27
C THR A 70 -14.44 -11.30 -16.57
N VAL A 71 -13.26 -10.92 -17.07
CA VAL A 71 -13.07 -10.24 -18.35
C VAL A 71 -12.19 -11.11 -19.24
N VAL A 72 -12.57 -11.29 -20.49
CA VAL A 72 -11.82 -12.09 -21.47
C VAL A 72 -11.49 -11.24 -22.69
N GLY A 73 -10.36 -11.52 -23.34
CA GLY A 73 -9.85 -10.71 -24.43
C GLY A 73 -8.96 -11.45 -25.41
N ALA A 74 -8.35 -10.68 -26.30
CA ALA A 74 -7.37 -11.15 -27.27
C ALA A 74 -6.17 -11.83 -26.59
N GLU A 75 -5.39 -12.58 -27.37
CA GLU A 75 -4.15 -13.24 -26.93
C GLU A 75 -4.34 -14.22 -25.76
N GLY A 76 -5.56 -14.76 -25.60
CA GLY A 76 -5.88 -15.68 -24.50
C GLY A 76 -5.99 -15.00 -23.13
N THR A 77 -6.14 -13.67 -23.11
CA THR A 77 -6.27 -12.89 -21.88
C THR A 77 -7.54 -13.28 -21.13
N ILE A 78 -7.37 -13.69 -19.87
CA ILE A 78 -8.46 -13.92 -18.91
C ILE A 78 -8.09 -13.18 -17.63
N LEU A 79 -8.91 -12.22 -17.24
CA LEU A 79 -8.76 -11.42 -16.03
C LEU A 79 -9.93 -11.73 -15.10
N ARG A 80 -9.65 -11.83 -13.80
CA ARG A 80 -10.69 -12.06 -12.79
C ARG A 80 -10.45 -11.16 -11.59
N THR A 81 -11.54 -10.58 -11.09
CA THR A 81 -11.55 -9.79 -9.85
C THR A 81 -12.42 -10.47 -8.80
N TYR A 82 -12.08 -10.25 -7.53
CA TYR A 82 -12.83 -10.71 -6.35
C TYR A 82 -13.13 -9.58 -5.36
N THR A 83 -12.76 -8.35 -5.71
CA THR A 83 -13.02 -7.12 -4.94
C THR A 83 -13.81 -6.10 -5.76
N GLY A 84 -14.27 -6.50 -6.94
CA GLY A 84 -14.93 -5.68 -7.94
C GLY A 84 -13.97 -4.67 -8.56
N GLY A 85 -12.66 -4.83 -8.46
CA GLY A 85 -11.75 -3.74 -8.82
C GLY A 85 -11.68 -2.65 -7.75
N VAL A 86 -12.24 -2.88 -6.56
CA VAL A 86 -11.71 -2.20 -5.38
C VAL A 86 -10.35 -2.82 -5.09
N VAL A 87 -9.33 -2.34 -5.79
CA VAL A 87 -8.13 -1.99 -5.04
C VAL A 87 -8.55 -0.71 -4.33
N ALA A 88 -8.49 -0.64 -3.00
CA ALA A 88 -8.57 0.64 -2.33
C ALA A 88 -7.34 1.45 -2.75
N LEU A 89 -7.37 2.00 -3.96
CA LEU A 89 -6.64 3.19 -4.31
C LEU A 89 -7.61 4.29 -3.92
N GLU A 90 -7.59 4.65 -2.63
CA GLU A 90 -8.03 5.98 -2.26
C GLU A 90 -7.30 6.93 -3.22
N GLU A 91 -8.04 7.59 -4.10
CA GLU A 91 -7.54 8.74 -4.85
C GLU A 91 -7.22 9.84 -3.82
N HIS A 92 -6.06 9.72 -3.19
CA HIS A 92 -5.35 10.92 -2.80
C HIS A 92 -4.98 11.59 -4.11
N GLN A 93 -5.67 12.69 -4.41
CA GLN A 93 -5.13 13.77 -5.23
C GLN A 93 -3.61 13.80 -5.00
N SER A 94 -2.83 13.89 -6.08
CA SER A 94 -1.38 14.08 -6.02
C SER A 94 -1.01 15.39 -5.33
N VAL A 95 -1.19 15.44 -4.02
CA VAL A 95 -0.12 15.79 -3.10
C VAL A 95 0.70 14.49 -3.03
N GLU A 96 1.97 14.51 -3.45
CA GLU A 96 2.82 13.36 -3.15
C GLU A 96 2.60 12.99 -1.66
N PRO A 97 2.25 11.74 -1.29
CA PRO A 97 2.51 11.34 0.09
C PRO A 97 4.00 11.65 0.29
N PRO A 98 4.42 12.44 1.31
CA PRO A 98 5.82 12.82 1.44
C PRO A 98 6.63 11.53 1.29
N GLN A 99 7.54 11.41 0.33
CA GLN A 99 8.14 10.10 -0.02
C GLN A 99 8.78 9.43 1.21
N ASP A 100 8.04 8.59 1.94
CA ASP A 100 7.89 8.65 3.40
C ASP A 100 9.11 8.33 4.26
N PHE A 101 9.18 9.02 5.41
CA PHE A 101 9.87 8.53 6.59
C PHE A 101 9.27 7.18 6.99
N ALA A 102 10.09 6.13 6.91
CA ALA A 102 9.67 4.79 7.26
C ALA A 102 10.68 4.15 8.20
N LEU A 103 10.24 3.75 9.39
CA LEU A 103 10.99 2.84 10.25
C LEU A 103 10.56 1.41 9.88
N TYR A 104 11.49 0.50 9.58
CA TYR A 104 11.20 -0.89 9.22
C TYR A 104 11.33 -1.82 10.43
N GLN A 105 10.69 -3.00 10.33
CA GLN A 105 10.86 -4.05 11.32
C GLN A 105 12.32 -4.52 11.32
N ASN A 106 12.93 -4.59 12.50
CA ASN A 106 14.28 -5.09 12.68
C ASN A 106 14.39 -6.55 12.21
N TYR A 107 15.51 -6.91 11.59
CA TYR A 107 15.80 -8.28 11.18
C TYR A 107 17.18 -8.72 11.69
N PRO A 108 17.28 -9.92 12.29
CA PRO A 108 16.19 -10.85 12.62
C PRO A 108 15.27 -10.32 13.75
N ASN A 109 14.04 -10.84 13.85
CA ASN A 109 13.15 -10.66 15.00
C ASN A 109 12.27 -11.91 15.14
N PRO A 110 12.42 -12.75 16.20
CA PRO A 110 13.30 -12.57 17.36
C PRO A 110 14.79 -12.62 17.01
N PHE A 111 15.66 -12.04 17.85
CA PHE A 111 17.11 -11.97 17.58
C PHE A 111 17.96 -12.38 18.79
N ASN A 112 19.19 -12.84 18.51
CA ASN A 112 20.20 -13.21 19.50
C ASN A 112 21.63 -12.89 19.03
N PRO A 113 22.36 -11.96 19.67
CA PRO A 113 21.85 -10.76 20.31
C PRO A 113 21.85 -9.56 19.36
N VAL A 114 22.19 -9.78 18.09
CA VAL A 114 22.37 -8.73 17.10
C VAL A 114 21.15 -8.66 16.18
N THR A 115 20.68 -7.44 15.95
CA THR A 115 19.69 -7.14 14.91
C THR A 115 20.07 -5.88 14.14
N VAL A 116 19.57 -5.76 12.93
CA VAL A 116 19.64 -4.53 12.14
C VAL A 116 18.30 -3.82 12.20
N ILE A 117 18.31 -2.52 12.47
CA ILE A 117 17.17 -1.62 12.34
C ILE A 117 17.40 -0.77 11.10
N SER A 118 16.48 -0.88 10.13
CA SER A 118 16.55 -0.10 8.89
C SER A 118 15.47 0.97 8.88
N TYR A 119 15.76 2.11 8.26
CA TYR A 119 14.80 3.19 8.08
C TYR A 119 15.09 4.00 6.81
N GLN A 120 14.04 4.59 6.23
CA GLN A 120 14.12 5.45 5.06
C GLN A 120 13.94 6.91 5.49
N LEU A 121 14.80 7.80 5.00
CA LEU A 121 14.67 9.24 5.14
C LEU A 121 14.34 9.87 3.77
N SER A 122 13.29 10.66 3.72
CA SER A 122 12.86 11.40 2.52
C SER A 122 13.75 12.60 2.22
N VAL A 123 14.26 13.23 3.28
CA VAL A 123 15.04 14.47 3.24
C VAL A 123 16.13 14.40 4.29
N VAL A 124 17.15 15.25 4.14
CA VAL A 124 18.18 15.44 5.17
C VAL A 124 17.51 15.84 6.48
N SER A 125 17.66 15.01 7.51
CA SER A 125 16.93 15.15 8.77
C SER A 125 17.84 14.92 9.98
N ASP A 126 17.55 15.60 11.08
CA ASP A 126 18.13 15.27 12.38
C ASP A 126 17.41 14.03 12.93
N VAL A 127 18.15 12.92 13.07
CA VAL A 127 17.63 11.61 13.43
C VAL A 127 17.99 11.25 14.86
N VAL A 128 16.99 10.83 15.63
CA VAL A 128 17.18 10.22 16.95
C VAL A 128 16.50 8.85 16.95
N LEU A 129 17.30 7.78 17.03
CA LEU A 129 16.81 6.41 17.22
C LEU A 129 17.18 5.92 18.60
N THR A 130 16.17 5.61 19.41
CA THR A 130 16.37 5.18 20.80
C THR A 130 15.60 3.91 21.10
N VAL A 131 16.26 2.99 21.80
CA VAL A 131 15.70 1.75 22.34
C VAL A 131 15.23 1.99 23.76
N TYR A 132 14.06 1.45 24.08
CA TYR A 132 13.37 1.52 25.36
C TYR A 132 12.95 0.13 25.81
N ASP A 133 12.82 -0.07 27.12
CA ASP A 133 12.13 -1.23 27.67
C ASP A 133 10.60 -1.02 27.68
N LEU A 134 9.84 -2.02 28.12
CA LEU A 134 8.37 -1.95 28.18
C LEU A 134 7.83 -0.96 29.21
N LEU A 135 8.65 -0.51 30.16
CA LEU A 135 8.28 0.54 31.10
C LEU A 135 8.55 1.94 30.53
N GLY A 136 9.00 2.02 29.27
CA GLY A 136 9.35 3.27 28.60
C GLY A 136 10.68 3.87 29.08
N ARG A 137 11.49 3.12 29.84
CA ARG A 137 12.82 3.58 30.27
C ARG A 137 13.78 3.46 29.10
N LYS A 138 14.57 4.50 28.88
CA LYS A 138 15.60 4.52 27.84
C LYS A 138 16.68 3.48 28.14
N VAL A 139 16.94 2.60 27.18
CA VAL A 139 18.00 1.58 27.23
C VAL A 139 19.26 2.10 26.56
N ARG A 140 19.14 2.55 25.31
CA ARG A 140 20.28 3.04 24.51
C ARG A 140 19.80 3.96 23.39
N THR A 141 20.55 5.02 23.10
CA THR A 141 20.37 5.79 21.86
C THR A 141 21.38 5.28 20.84
N LEU A 142 20.88 4.82 19.69
CA LEU A 142 21.66 4.21 18.61
C LEU A 142 22.12 5.25 17.58
N VAL A 143 21.28 6.26 17.34
CA VAL A 143 21.52 7.34 16.38
C VAL A 143 21.07 8.64 17.01
N ALA A 144 21.88 9.70 16.88
CA ALA A 144 21.59 11.06 17.36
C ALA A 144 22.35 12.09 16.51
N GLU A 145 22.12 12.09 15.21
CA GLU A 145 22.88 12.89 14.25
C GLU A 145 22.05 13.30 13.03
N ARG A 146 22.56 14.26 12.26
CA ARG A 146 21.96 14.69 10.99
C ARG A 146 22.37 13.74 9.87
N GLN A 147 21.39 13.14 9.19
CA GLN A 147 21.63 12.15 8.14
C GLN A 147 21.03 12.59 6.81
N ALA A 148 21.67 12.18 5.71
CA ALA A 148 21.18 12.43 4.36
C ALA A 148 19.93 11.58 4.05
N ALA A 149 19.14 12.04 3.08
CA ALA A 149 18.04 11.25 2.53
C ALA A 149 18.54 9.90 1.99
N GLY A 150 17.70 8.88 2.05
CA GLY A 150 18.01 7.52 1.61
C GLY A 150 17.73 6.46 2.67
N LEU A 151 18.03 5.22 2.29
CA LEU A 151 17.94 4.06 3.18
C LEU A 151 19.14 4.05 4.12
N GLN A 152 18.88 3.94 5.41
CA GLN A 152 19.86 3.86 6.47
C GLN A 152 19.66 2.58 7.29
N SER A 153 20.74 2.09 7.87
CA SER A 153 20.71 0.90 8.74
C SER A 153 21.64 1.10 9.92
N VAL A 154 21.20 0.64 11.09
CA VAL A 154 22.00 0.66 12.32
C VAL A 154 21.88 -0.67 13.05
N LEU A 155 23.01 -1.12 13.59
CA LEU A 155 23.10 -2.36 14.35
C LEU A 155 22.77 -2.09 15.82
N TRP A 156 22.00 -3.00 16.43
CA TRP A 156 21.91 -3.11 17.87
C TRP A 156 22.34 -4.50 18.32
N ASP A 157 23.23 -4.55 19.30
CA ASP A 157 23.88 -5.75 19.87
C ASP A 157 23.23 -6.25 21.17
N GLY A 158 22.04 -5.73 21.48
CA GLY A 158 21.33 -6.06 22.71
C GLY A 158 22.07 -5.58 23.96
N SER A 159 22.71 -4.41 23.91
CA SER A 159 23.33 -3.76 25.07
C SER A 159 22.73 -2.38 25.38
N ASP A 160 22.90 -1.94 26.63
CA ASP A 160 22.52 -0.63 27.12
C ASP A 160 23.54 0.47 26.72
N GLN A 161 23.28 1.71 27.14
CA GLN A 161 24.17 2.84 26.88
C GLN A 161 25.60 2.67 27.42
N GLY A 162 25.79 1.85 28.46
CA GLY A 162 27.09 1.51 29.04
C GLY A 162 27.78 0.30 28.39
N GLY A 163 27.20 -0.25 27.31
CA GLY A 163 27.71 -1.43 26.62
C GLY A 163 27.44 -2.74 27.36
N ARG A 164 26.60 -2.74 28.40
CA ARG A 164 26.28 -3.95 29.17
C ARG A 164 25.12 -4.68 28.49
N PRO A 165 25.18 -6.02 28.35
CA PRO A 165 24.07 -6.80 27.82
C PRO A 165 22.77 -6.54 28.60
N VAL A 166 21.66 -6.36 27.90
CA VAL A 166 20.34 -6.30 28.51
C VAL A 166 19.67 -7.68 28.54
N SER A 167 18.70 -7.87 29.43
CA SER A 167 17.99 -9.14 29.61
C SER A 167 17.15 -9.52 28.37
N SER A 168 16.92 -10.81 28.15
CA SER A 168 15.94 -11.30 27.18
C SER A 168 14.55 -10.70 27.45
N GLY A 169 13.83 -10.33 26.40
CA GLY A 169 12.54 -9.66 26.54
C GLY A 169 12.12 -8.82 25.34
N LEU A 170 10.94 -8.22 25.47
CA LEU A 170 10.39 -7.31 24.48
C LEU A 170 10.93 -5.89 24.71
N TYR A 171 11.36 -5.25 23.64
CA TYR A 171 11.85 -3.88 23.62
C TYR A 171 11.10 -3.07 22.58
N ILE A 172 11.12 -1.75 22.73
CA ILE A 172 10.56 -0.80 21.77
C ILE A 172 11.69 0.06 21.26
N TYR A 173 11.86 0.18 19.96
CA TYR A 173 12.70 1.22 19.37
C TYR A 173 11.80 2.28 18.76
N ARG A 174 12.10 3.54 19.08
CA ARG A 174 11.41 4.72 18.58
C ARG A 174 12.41 5.58 17.82
N MET A 175 12.02 5.97 16.63
CA MET A 175 12.76 6.89 15.78
C MET A 175 12.03 8.21 15.68
N GLN A 176 12.77 9.30 15.70
CA GLN A 176 12.31 10.64 15.35
C GLN A 176 13.19 11.20 14.24
N ALA A 177 12.59 11.73 13.18
CA ALA A 177 13.26 12.49 12.13
C ALA A 177 12.46 13.78 11.88
N GLY A 178 13.00 14.92 12.29
CA GLY A 178 12.25 16.18 12.28
C GLY A 178 10.93 16.07 13.07
N PRO A 179 9.76 16.37 12.46
CA PRO A 179 8.44 16.26 13.12
C PRO A 179 7.90 14.82 13.15
N GLN A 180 8.47 13.89 12.39
CA GLN A 180 7.94 12.54 12.25
C GLN A 180 8.49 11.62 13.33
N VAL A 181 7.61 10.80 13.93
CA VAL A 181 7.96 9.83 14.97
C VAL A 181 7.29 8.50 14.64
N GLN A 182 8.07 7.42 14.67
CA GLN A 182 7.57 6.05 14.53
C GLN A 182 8.20 5.15 15.59
N SER A 183 7.49 4.10 15.99
CA SER A 183 7.97 3.13 16.97
C SER A 183 7.64 1.71 16.52
N ARG A 184 8.50 0.75 16.89
CA ARG A 184 8.28 -0.67 16.64
C ARG A 184 8.78 -1.51 17.81
N LYS A 185 8.26 -2.73 17.87
CA LYS A 185 8.61 -3.72 18.89
C LYS A 185 9.65 -4.70 18.35
N MET A 186 10.53 -5.18 19.22
CA MET A 186 11.51 -6.24 18.91
C MET A 186 11.67 -7.19 20.10
N LEU A 187 11.93 -8.46 19.81
CA LEU A 187 12.08 -9.52 20.81
C LEU A 187 13.52 -10.01 20.85
N LEU A 188 14.22 -9.70 21.94
CA LEU A 188 15.56 -10.23 22.23
C LEU A 188 15.44 -11.57 22.94
N ILE A 189 16.12 -12.58 22.44
CA ILE A 189 16.25 -13.89 23.06
C ILE A 189 17.75 -14.17 23.24
N ARG A 190 18.18 -14.34 24.48
CA ARG A 190 19.51 -14.79 24.89
C ARG A 190 19.35 -15.93 25.88
#